data_AF-C5BLA6-F1
#
_entry.id   AF-C5BLA6-F1
#
_cell.length_a   1.000
_cell.length_b   1.000
_cell.length_c   1.000
_cell.angle_alpha   90.00
_cell.angle_beta   90.00
_cell.angle_gamma   90.00
#
_symmetry.space_group_name_H-M   'P 1'
#
loop_
_entity.id
_entity.type
_entity.pdbx_description
1 polymer ?
#
loop_
_entity_poly.entity_id
_entity_poly.type
_entity_poly.pdbx_seq_one_letter_code
_entity_poly.pdbx_strand_id
1 'polypeptide(L)'
;MKSTTAAGGCAFLVYDAYFSVPHSRVIFMALNATIYKCTVHLNDFDRSIFDSLQLTLALHPSEKPERMLVRLMAYCLHYHERLEFTKGLSTPETPDIWLKSLHDTVDLWVDVGEPAAEKIKKACRQATEVWVYSFNTKSDVWWQQSANAYEPLSAEVRQFDFAAISTLAEQLERTCEMSVSITDSQLTVTMGDRVVELVVNVLQSQQG
;
A
#
# COMPACT_ATOMS: atom_id res chain seq x y z
N MET A 1 61.21 32.38 6.02
CA MET A 1 60.63 31.09 6.47
C MET A 1 59.12 31.20 6.30
N LYS A 2 58.50 30.24 5.60
CA LYS A 2 57.08 30.15 5.16
C LYS A 2 56.75 31.08 3.97
N SER A 3 56.63 30.66 2.71
CA SER A 3 55.90 29.55 2.02
C SER A 3 54.39 29.73 1.92
N THR A 4 53.88 29.38 0.72
CA THR A 4 52.49 29.05 0.31
C THR A 4 51.78 30.17 -0.49
N THR A 5 51.67 30.13 -1.84
CA THR A 5 50.79 29.31 -2.73
C THR A 5 49.30 29.70 -2.59
N ALA A 6 48.44 29.95 -3.60
CA ALA A 6 48.45 29.87 -5.06
C ALA A 6 47.49 30.92 -5.64
N ALA A 7 47.79 31.39 -6.85
CA ALA A 7 46.85 32.03 -7.76
C ALA A 7 46.24 30.96 -8.69
N GLY A 8 44.95 31.07 -8.97
CA GLY A 8 44.22 30.20 -9.89
C GLY A 8 42.96 30.89 -10.38
N GLY A 9 43.15 31.87 -11.26
CA GLY A 9 42.10 32.66 -11.88
C GLY A 9 41.34 31.89 -12.96
N CYS A 10 40.03 32.01 -12.88
CA CYS A 10 39.10 32.38 -13.96
C CYS A 10 39.56 32.10 -15.41
N ALA A 11 38.96 31.09 -16.04
CA ALA A 11 38.84 31.01 -17.49
C ALA A 11 37.35 31.12 -17.87
N PHE A 12 36.96 32.34 -18.19
CA PHE A 12 35.84 32.64 -19.08
C PHE A 12 36.15 32.04 -20.46
N LEU A 13 35.27 31.19 -20.99
CA LEU A 13 34.97 31.20 -22.42
C LEU A 13 33.47 30.97 -22.61
N VAL A 14 32.88 32.00 -23.18
CA VAL A 14 31.51 32.14 -23.64
C VAL A 14 31.36 31.35 -24.94
N TYR A 15 30.26 30.60 -25.07
CA TYR A 15 29.62 30.45 -26.37
C TYR A 15 28.10 30.44 -26.16
N ASP A 16 27.51 31.62 -26.33
CA ASP A 16 26.10 31.80 -26.66
C ASP A 16 25.83 31.18 -28.04
N ALA A 17 24.71 30.47 -28.17
CA ALA A 17 23.79 30.63 -29.31
C ALA A 17 22.53 29.77 -29.14
N TYR A 18 21.45 30.44 -28.73
CA TYR A 18 20.12 30.39 -29.36
C TYR A 18 19.72 29.10 -30.10
N PHE A 19 18.83 28.31 -29.47
CA PHE A 19 17.68 27.76 -30.18
C PHE A 19 16.43 27.87 -29.29
N SER A 20 15.57 28.80 -29.69
CA SER A 20 14.23 28.97 -29.14
C SER A 20 13.32 27.89 -29.72
N VAL A 21 12.74 27.05 -28.87
CA VAL A 21 11.56 26.27 -29.22
C VAL A 21 10.58 26.37 -28.04
N PRO A 22 9.39 26.98 -28.21
CA PRO A 22 8.37 26.98 -27.18
C PRO A 22 7.60 25.67 -27.31
N HIS A 23 8.06 24.62 -26.64
CA HIS A 23 7.15 23.57 -26.22
C HIS A 23 6.88 23.83 -24.75
N SER A 24 5.67 24.30 -24.46
CA SER A 24 5.09 24.31 -23.13
C SER A 24 5.40 22.99 -22.45
N ARG A 25 6.39 23.02 -21.55
CA ARG A 25 6.65 21.97 -20.58
C ARG A 25 5.31 21.67 -19.92
N VAL A 26 4.77 20.49 -20.19
CA VAL A 26 3.88 19.86 -19.22
C VAL A 26 4.75 19.67 -17.99
N ILE A 27 4.65 20.60 -17.05
CA ILE A 27 5.13 20.40 -15.70
C ILE A 27 4.23 19.27 -15.19
N PHE A 28 4.69 18.03 -15.27
CA PHE A 28 4.14 16.99 -14.42
C PHE A 28 4.42 17.47 -13.00
N MET A 29 3.45 18.17 -12.40
CA MET A 29 3.46 18.40 -10.97
C MET A 29 3.48 17.01 -10.34
N ALA A 30 4.63 16.64 -9.78
CA ALA A 30 4.69 15.59 -8.79
C ALA A 30 3.86 16.09 -7.60
N LEU A 31 2.55 15.80 -7.63
CA LEU A 31 1.65 16.08 -6.52
C LEU A 31 2.22 15.36 -5.30
N ASN A 32 2.62 16.11 -4.29
CA ASN A 32 3.20 15.55 -3.07
C ASN A 32 2.19 14.61 -2.41
N ALA A 33 2.61 13.40 -2.06
CA ALA A 33 1.78 12.47 -1.31
C ALA A 33 1.40 13.08 0.06
N THR A 34 0.18 12.79 0.51
CA THR A 34 -0.34 13.28 1.78
C THR A 34 0.02 12.28 2.89
N ILE A 35 0.78 12.69 3.91
CA ILE A 35 1.41 11.78 4.90
C ILE A 35 0.56 11.54 6.15
N TYR A 36 -0.13 10.42 6.29
CA TYR A 36 -0.86 10.08 7.51
C TYR A 36 0.07 9.46 8.55
N LYS A 37 -0.11 9.81 9.82
CA LYS A 37 0.57 9.17 10.95
C LYS A 37 -0.49 8.48 11.80
N CYS A 38 -0.41 7.18 11.96
CA CYS A 38 -1.41 6.43 12.70
C CYS A 38 -0.76 5.56 13.76
N THR A 39 -1.23 5.71 14.99
CA THR A 39 -0.95 4.78 16.09
C THR A 39 -2.03 3.70 16.06
N VAL A 40 -1.63 2.44 15.88
CA VAL A 40 -2.54 1.29 15.85
C VAL A 40 -2.25 0.39 17.03
N HIS A 41 -3.21 0.24 17.93
CA HIS A 41 -3.18 -0.78 18.98
C HIS A 41 -3.76 -2.08 18.41
N LEU A 42 -2.87 -2.99 18.02
CA LEU A 42 -3.22 -4.27 17.41
C LEU A 42 -3.41 -5.33 18.51
N ASN A 43 -4.61 -5.90 18.58
CA ASN A 43 -4.97 -7.01 19.47
C ASN A 43 -5.44 -8.19 18.62
N ASP A 44 -4.50 -8.98 18.12
CA ASP A 44 -4.79 -10.17 17.33
C ASP A 44 -4.85 -11.40 18.25
N PHE A 45 -6.07 -11.81 18.58
CA PHE A 45 -6.30 -12.96 19.44
C PHE A 45 -6.01 -14.29 18.74
N ASP A 46 -6.20 -14.35 17.42
CA ASP A 46 -5.99 -15.55 16.61
C ASP A 46 -4.50 -15.95 16.61
N ARG A 47 -3.61 -14.96 16.52
CA ARG A 47 -2.14 -15.14 16.50
C ARG A 47 -1.47 -14.81 17.83
N SER A 48 -2.24 -14.39 18.85
CA SER A 48 -1.74 -13.94 20.15
C SER A 48 -0.73 -12.77 20.05
N ILE A 49 -1.00 -11.80 19.17
CA ILE A 49 -0.17 -10.61 18.97
C ILE A 49 -0.84 -9.40 19.62
N PHE A 50 -0.10 -8.71 20.48
CA PHE A 50 -0.55 -7.49 21.15
C PHE A 50 0.55 -6.44 21.03
N ASP A 51 0.36 -5.46 20.14
CA ASP A 51 1.41 -4.50 19.79
C ASP A 51 0.86 -3.09 19.55
N SER A 52 1.72 -2.08 19.66
CA SER A 52 1.39 -0.68 19.39
C SER A 52 2.23 -0.17 18.22
N LEU A 53 1.62 -0.12 17.04
CA LEU A 53 2.28 0.18 15.78
C LEU A 53 2.25 1.69 15.50
N GLN A 54 3.42 2.29 15.27
CA GLN A 54 3.54 3.69 14.85
C GLN A 54 3.79 3.74 13.35
N LEU A 55 2.71 3.89 12.57
CA LEU A 55 2.75 3.78 11.12
C LEU A 55 2.72 5.15 10.46
N THR A 56 3.57 5.36 9.46
CA THR A 56 3.55 6.54 8.59
C THR A 56 3.17 6.12 7.18
N LEU A 57 1.98 6.52 6.74
CA LEU A 57 1.39 6.15 5.46
C LEU A 57 1.45 7.32 4.48
N ALA A 58 1.97 7.09 3.28
CA ALA A 58 1.83 8.05 2.19
C ALA A 58 0.55 7.74 1.40
N LEU A 59 -0.37 8.70 1.36
CA LEU A 59 -1.55 8.68 0.49
C LEU A 59 -1.18 9.32 -0.85
N HIS A 60 -1.16 8.51 -1.90
CA HIS A 60 -0.91 9.01 -3.26
C HIS A 60 -2.05 9.95 -3.70
N PRO A 61 -1.81 10.99 -4.51
CA PRO A 61 -2.86 11.92 -4.96
C PRO A 61 -4.03 11.28 -5.70
N SER A 62 -3.80 10.15 -6.37
CA SER A 62 -4.85 9.33 -7.02
C SER A 62 -5.44 8.26 -6.10
N GLU A 63 -4.92 8.12 -4.89
CA GLU A 63 -5.42 7.19 -3.88
C GLU A 63 -6.48 7.88 -3.01
N LYS A 64 -7.55 7.15 -2.69
CA LYS A 64 -8.58 7.61 -1.77
C LYS A 64 -8.34 7.09 -0.35
N PRO A 65 -8.80 7.80 0.71
CA PRO A 65 -8.66 7.36 2.10
C PRO A 65 -9.11 5.92 2.35
N GLU A 66 -10.20 5.48 1.71
CA GLU A 66 -10.72 4.12 1.81
C GLU A 66 -9.69 3.07 1.39
N ARG A 67 -8.98 3.31 0.28
CA ARG A 67 -7.94 2.39 -0.19
C ARG A 67 -6.77 2.31 0.79
N MET A 68 -6.34 3.46 1.31
CA MET A 68 -5.27 3.51 2.31
C MET A 68 -5.67 2.78 3.59
N LEU A 69 -6.93 2.91 4.02
CA LEU A 69 -7.45 2.14 5.15
C LEU A 69 -7.45 0.64 4.88
N VAL A 70 -7.86 0.19 3.69
CA VAL A 70 -7.77 -1.24 3.34
C VAL A 70 -6.32 -1.74 3.34
N ARG A 71 -5.35 -0.92 2.86
CA ARG A 71 -3.91 -1.24 3.03
C ARG A 71 -3.55 -1.38 4.50
N LEU A 72 -4.00 -0.46 5.35
CA LEU A 72 -3.72 -0.53 6.78
C LEU A 72 -4.33 -1.77 7.44
N MET A 73 -5.56 -2.15 7.08
CA MET A 73 -6.23 -3.35 7.61
C MET A 73 -5.53 -4.63 7.12
N ALA A 74 -5.15 -4.70 5.85
CA ALA A 74 -4.36 -5.80 5.31
C ALA A 74 -2.98 -5.90 6.00
N TYR A 75 -2.35 -4.78 6.33
CA TYR A 75 -1.12 -4.75 7.13
C TYR A 75 -1.33 -5.37 8.51
N CYS A 76 -2.45 -5.06 9.19
CA CYS A 76 -2.79 -5.64 10.49
C CYS A 76 -3.05 -7.15 10.39
N LEU A 77 -3.85 -7.58 9.41
CA LEU A 77 -4.14 -9.01 9.16
C LEU A 77 -2.88 -9.83 8.90
N HIS A 78 -1.86 -9.23 8.29
CA HIS A 78 -0.59 -9.89 7.96
C HIS A 78 0.58 -9.44 8.83
N TYR A 79 0.31 -8.81 9.97
CA TYR A 79 1.35 -8.13 10.74
C TYR A 79 2.58 -9.01 10.99
N HIS A 80 3.73 -8.42 10.67
CA HIS A 80 5.06 -8.97 10.89
C HIS A 80 6.03 -7.80 11.02
N GLU A 81 7.05 -7.89 11.88
CA GLU A 81 8.01 -6.80 12.15
C GLU A 81 8.73 -6.25 10.89
N ARG A 82 8.95 -7.12 9.90
CA ARG A 82 9.60 -6.81 8.62
C ARG A 82 8.60 -6.51 7.48
N LEU A 83 7.32 -6.35 7.79
CA LEU A 83 6.28 -6.03 6.80
C LEU A 83 6.39 -4.56 6.41
N GLU A 84 6.39 -4.27 5.10
CA GLU A 84 6.61 -2.92 4.58
C GLU A 84 5.50 -2.50 3.61
N PHE A 85 5.07 -1.24 3.72
CA PHE A 85 4.31 -0.58 2.65
C PHE A 85 5.24 -0.21 1.50
N THR A 86 4.81 -0.45 0.27
CA THR A 86 5.58 -0.05 -0.91
C THR A 86 4.98 1.20 -1.58
N LYS A 87 5.52 1.59 -2.73
CA LYS A 87 5.00 2.68 -3.56
C LYS A 87 3.68 2.32 -4.26
N GLY A 88 3.28 1.04 -4.26
CA GLY A 88 1.94 0.56 -4.69
C GLY A 88 1.49 1.19 -6.01
N LEU A 89 0.42 2.00 -5.98
CA LEU A 89 -0.16 2.70 -7.14
C LEU A 89 0.83 3.51 -7.98
N SER A 90 1.95 3.96 -7.41
CA SER A 90 2.99 4.69 -8.15
C SER A 90 3.94 3.77 -8.93
N THR A 91 3.91 2.46 -8.71
CA THR A 91 4.81 1.48 -9.36
C THR A 91 4.05 0.17 -9.62
N PRO A 92 3.54 -0.03 -10.85
CA PRO A 92 2.69 -1.18 -11.19
C PRO A 92 3.29 -2.57 -10.91
N GLU A 93 4.62 -2.67 -10.86
CA GLU A 93 5.36 -3.90 -10.65
C GLU A 93 5.63 -4.21 -9.16
N THR A 94 5.13 -3.39 -8.23
CA THR A 94 5.24 -3.65 -6.79
C THR A 94 3.86 -3.90 -6.15
N PRO A 95 3.79 -4.71 -5.08
CA PRO A 95 2.56 -4.86 -4.29
C PRO A 95 2.24 -3.58 -3.52
N ASP A 96 1.10 -3.51 -2.86
CA ASP A 96 0.88 -2.47 -1.85
C ASP A 96 1.67 -2.73 -0.57
N ILE A 97 1.81 -4.00 -0.18
CA ILE A 97 2.53 -4.46 1.01
C ILE A 97 3.30 -5.71 0.67
N TRP A 98 4.51 -5.85 1.21
CA TRP A 98 5.25 -7.10 1.12
C TRP A 98 5.92 -7.47 2.43
N LEU A 99 6.24 -8.76 2.56
CA LEU A 99 7.26 -9.27 3.47
C LEU A 99 8.37 -9.85 2.61
N LYS A 100 9.60 -9.39 2.82
CA LYS A 100 10.78 -9.96 2.19
C LYS A 100 11.59 -10.79 3.18
N SER A 101 12.21 -11.85 2.73
CA SER A 101 13.18 -12.63 3.50
C SER A 101 14.50 -11.86 3.67
N LEU A 102 15.40 -12.39 4.50
CA LEU A 102 16.76 -11.86 4.64
C LEU A 102 17.60 -12.00 3.35
N HIS A 103 17.12 -12.78 2.38
CA HIS A 103 17.76 -12.98 1.08
C HIS A 103 17.07 -12.20 -0.06
N ASP A 104 16.21 -11.23 0.28
CA ASP A 104 15.46 -10.38 -0.66
C ASP A 104 14.45 -11.16 -1.55
N THR A 105 14.10 -12.39 -1.18
CA THR A 105 12.96 -13.11 -1.75
C THR A 105 11.66 -12.57 -1.17
N VAL A 106 10.57 -12.56 -1.95
CA VAL A 106 9.28 -12.11 -1.43
C VAL A 106 8.58 -13.29 -0.76
N ASP A 107 8.38 -13.21 0.54
CA ASP A 107 7.66 -14.24 1.29
C ASP A 107 6.15 -14.00 1.16
N LEU A 108 5.71 -12.74 1.32
CA LEU A 108 4.32 -12.32 1.19
C LEU A 108 4.18 -11.15 0.21
N TRP A 109 3.21 -11.25 -0.69
CA TRP A 109 2.78 -10.19 -1.61
C TRP A 109 1.32 -9.86 -1.36
N VAL A 110 0.99 -8.60 -1.08
CA VAL A 110 -0.40 -8.15 -0.89
C VAL A 110 -0.73 -7.00 -1.82
N ASP A 111 -1.76 -7.19 -2.64
CA ASP A 111 -2.36 -6.13 -3.46
C ASP A 111 -3.74 -5.73 -2.95
N VAL A 112 -4.02 -4.43 -2.96
CA VAL A 112 -5.29 -3.84 -2.53
C VAL A 112 -6.00 -3.18 -3.70
N GLY A 113 -7.27 -3.54 -3.87
CA GLY A 113 -8.16 -3.10 -4.94
C GLY A 113 -8.48 -4.23 -5.91
N GLU A 114 -8.58 -3.89 -7.19
CA GLU A 114 -9.07 -4.80 -8.23
C GLU A 114 -7.99 -5.05 -9.30
N PRO A 115 -6.86 -5.71 -8.96
CA PRO A 115 -5.77 -5.91 -9.90
C PRO A 115 -6.17 -6.83 -11.06
N ALA A 116 -5.52 -6.63 -12.21
CA ALA A 116 -5.66 -7.56 -13.34
C ALA A 116 -4.99 -8.90 -13.01
N ALA A 117 -5.62 -10.01 -13.43
CA ALA A 117 -5.10 -11.36 -13.18
C ALA A 117 -3.66 -11.57 -13.68
N GLU A 118 -3.25 -10.90 -14.77
CA GLU A 118 -1.87 -10.95 -15.27
C GLU A 118 -0.84 -10.37 -14.29
N LYS A 119 -1.22 -9.34 -13.49
CA LYS A 119 -0.36 -8.83 -12.41
C LYS A 119 -0.18 -9.90 -11.34
N ILE A 120 -1.28 -10.49 -10.89
CA ILE A 120 -1.28 -11.49 -9.82
C ILE A 120 -0.57 -12.77 -10.23
N LYS A 121 -0.70 -13.18 -11.50
CA LYS A 121 0.07 -14.29 -12.07
C LYS A 121 1.58 -14.05 -12.02
N LYS A 122 2.06 -12.82 -12.20
CA LYS A 122 3.48 -12.47 -11.99
C LYS A 122 3.83 -12.53 -10.50
N ALA A 123 2.97 -12.00 -9.64
CA ALA A 123 3.17 -12.03 -8.19
C ALA A 123 3.33 -13.47 -7.66
N CYS A 124 2.47 -14.40 -8.09
CA CYS A 124 2.54 -15.83 -7.70
C CYS A 124 3.83 -16.53 -8.15
N ARG A 125 4.61 -15.94 -9.07
CA ARG A 125 5.94 -16.45 -9.46
C ARG A 125 7.07 -15.83 -8.66
N GLN A 126 6.81 -14.70 -8.00
CA GLN A 126 7.78 -13.89 -7.29
C GLN A 126 7.68 -14.07 -5.77
N ALA A 127 6.50 -14.42 -5.28
CA ALA A 127 6.20 -14.56 -3.87
C ALA A 127 5.76 -15.98 -3.49
N THR A 128 6.01 -16.35 -2.24
CA THR A 128 5.56 -17.63 -1.67
C THR A 128 4.06 -17.59 -1.38
N GLU A 129 3.58 -16.46 -0.88
CA GLU A 129 2.19 -16.22 -0.54
C GLU A 129 1.68 -14.94 -1.21
N VAL A 130 0.50 -15.00 -1.83
CA VAL A 130 -0.10 -13.87 -2.55
C VAL A 130 -1.53 -13.64 -2.08
N TRP A 131 -1.81 -12.42 -1.63
CA TRP A 131 -3.13 -11.98 -1.20
C TRP A 131 -3.62 -10.80 -2.02
N VAL A 132 -4.91 -10.83 -2.33
CA VAL A 132 -5.63 -9.72 -2.95
C VAL A 132 -6.81 -9.34 -2.07
N TYR A 133 -6.86 -8.09 -1.66
CA TYR A 133 -7.98 -7.51 -0.93
C TYR A 133 -8.74 -6.53 -1.82
N SER A 134 -9.83 -6.99 -2.41
CA SER A 134 -10.74 -6.12 -3.13
C SER A 134 -11.68 -5.39 -2.18
N PHE A 135 -12.16 -4.24 -2.63
CA PHE A 135 -13.11 -3.41 -1.88
C PHE A 135 -13.84 -2.53 -2.90
N ASN A 136 -14.74 -1.65 -2.46
CA ASN A 136 -15.52 -0.75 -3.33
C ASN A 136 -16.74 -1.37 -4.02
N THR A 137 -17.61 -0.48 -4.53
CA THR A 137 -18.91 -0.81 -5.15
C THR A 137 -18.82 -1.60 -6.46
N LYS A 138 -17.63 -1.69 -7.06
CA LYS A 138 -17.36 -2.43 -8.29
C LYS A 138 -16.65 -3.77 -8.05
N SER A 139 -16.27 -4.08 -6.81
CA SER A 139 -15.56 -5.33 -6.48
C SER A 139 -16.33 -6.57 -6.94
N ASP A 140 -17.65 -6.62 -6.73
CA ASP A 140 -18.47 -7.78 -7.15
C ASP A 140 -18.43 -7.98 -8.67
N VAL A 141 -18.56 -6.88 -9.43
CA VAL A 141 -18.53 -6.90 -10.89
C VAL A 141 -17.13 -7.30 -11.38
N TRP A 142 -16.07 -6.76 -10.77
CA TRP A 142 -14.70 -7.15 -11.08
C TRP A 142 -14.47 -8.64 -10.83
N TRP A 143 -14.93 -9.17 -9.70
CA TRP A 143 -14.75 -10.58 -9.38
C TRP A 143 -15.49 -11.47 -10.37
N GLN A 144 -16.76 -11.17 -10.68
CA GLN A 144 -17.53 -11.91 -11.68
C GLN A 144 -16.84 -11.97 -13.06
N GLN A 145 -16.14 -10.91 -13.46
CA GLN A 145 -15.43 -10.84 -14.74
C GLN A 145 -14.05 -11.50 -14.71
N SER A 146 -13.40 -11.55 -13.54
CA SER A 146 -12.00 -11.97 -13.42
C SER A 146 -11.83 -13.35 -12.79
N ALA A 147 -12.84 -13.90 -12.12
CA ALA A 147 -12.76 -15.16 -11.38
C ALA A 147 -12.16 -16.31 -12.21
N ASN A 148 -12.58 -16.50 -13.45
CA ASN A 148 -12.04 -17.55 -14.33
C ASN A 148 -10.53 -17.40 -14.61
N ALA A 149 -10.01 -16.16 -14.62
CA ALA A 149 -8.58 -15.90 -14.79
C ALA A 149 -7.80 -16.00 -13.47
N TYR A 150 -8.49 -15.86 -12.33
CA TYR A 150 -7.93 -16.02 -10.98
C TYR A 150 -7.90 -17.46 -10.48
N GLU A 151 -8.86 -18.29 -10.92
CA GLU A 151 -9.00 -19.70 -10.51
C GLU A 151 -7.68 -20.48 -10.57
N PRO A 152 -6.87 -20.44 -11.65
CA PRO A 152 -5.62 -21.21 -11.70
C PRO A 152 -4.46 -20.58 -10.93
N LEU A 153 -4.65 -19.41 -10.31
CA LEU A 153 -3.58 -18.68 -9.63
C LEU A 153 -3.48 -19.10 -8.17
N SER A 154 -2.25 -19.27 -7.69
CA SER A 154 -1.96 -19.51 -6.28
C SER A 154 -2.04 -18.21 -5.46
N ALA A 155 -3.24 -17.62 -5.44
CA ALA A 155 -3.56 -16.41 -4.70
C ALA A 155 -4.80 -16.60 -3.83
N GLU A 156 -4.77 -16.00 -2.64
CA GLU A 156 -5.90 -15.80 -1.76
C GLU A 156 -6.61 -14.49 -2.17
N VAL A 157 -7.91 -14.55 -2.44
CA VAL A 157 -8.71 -13.36 -2.77
C VAL A 157 -9.78 -13.18 -1.73
N ARG A 158 -9.81 -11.98 -1.17
CA ARG A 158 -10.70 -11.56 -0.10
C ARG A 158 -11.33 -10.22 -0.45
N GLN A 159 -12.53 -9.98 0.07
CA GLN A 159 -13.28 -8.76 -0.18
C GLN A 159 -13.69 -8.10 1.13
N PHE A 160 -13.29 -6.86 1.33
CA PHE A 160 -13.80 -6.04 2.41
C PHE A 160 -15.19 -5.47 2.08
N ASP A 161 -16.06 -5.41 3.08
CA ASP A 161 -17.29 -4.62 2.97
C ASP A 161 -16.96 -3.12 2.80
N PHE A 162 -17.33 -2.58 1.64
CA PHE A 162 -17.07 -1.18 1.33
C PHE A 162 -17.84 -0.22 2.23
N ALA A 163 -19.07 -0.55 2.65
CA ALA A 163 -19.86 0.35 3.50
C ALA A 163 -19.18 0.56 4.86
N ALA A 164 -18.68 -0.52 5.45
CA ALA A 164 -17.93 -0.47 6.70
C ALA A 164 -16.60 0.30 6.55
N ILE A 165 -15.84 0.05 5.46
CA ILE A 165 -14.61 0.81 5.16
C ILE A 165 -14.89 2.31 4.97
N SER A 166 -15.94 2.67 4.23
CA SER A 166 -16.34 4.07 4.04
C SER A 166 -16.72 4.74 5.35
N THR A 167 -17.46 4.05 6.21
CA THR A 167 -17.82 4.55 7.55
C THR A 167 -16.59 4.84 8.40
N LEU A 168 -15.60 3.96 8.36
CA LEU A 168 -14.33 4.16 9.06
C LEU A 168 -13.52 5.32 8.44
N ALA A 169 -13.51 5.44 7.11
CA ALA A 169 -12.80 6.50 6.39
C ALA A 169 -13.27 7.91 6.75
N GLU A 170 -14.54 8.08 7.12
CA GLU A 170 -15.08 9.36 7.59
C GLU A 170 -14.42 9.89 8.86
N GLN A 171 -13.83 9.02 9.69
CA GLN A 171 -13.17 9.40 10.95
C GLN A 171 -11.67 9.63 10.78
N LEU A 172 -11.14 9.50 9.55
CA LEU A 172 -9.71 9.47 9.35
C LEU A 172 -9.10 10.88 9.36
N GLU A 173 -8.22 11.10 10.33
CA GLU A 173 -7.45 12.34 10.45
C GLU A 173 -5.98 12.16 10.05
N ARG A 174 -5.30 13.27 9.75
CA ARG A 174 -3.86 13.32 9.39
C ARG A 174 -2.97 12.62 10.43
N THR A 175 -3.33 12.78 11.69
CA THR A 175 -2.75 12.03 12.82
C THR A 175 -3.90 11.29 13.45
N CYS A 176 -3.84 9.97 13.45
CA CYS A 176 -4.95 9.12 13.86
C CYS A 176 -4.50 8.11 14.93
N GLU A 177 -5.43 7.70 15.77
CA GLU A 177 -5.24 6.62 16.72
C GLU A 177 -6.42 5.66 16.60
N MET A 178 -6.13 4.37 16.52
CA MET A 178 -7.15 3.34 16.42
C MET A 178 -6.76 2.08 17.17
N SER A 179 -7.76 1.32 17.60
CA SER A 179 -7.58 -0.05 18.08
C SER A 179 -8.12 -1.00 17.03
N VAL A 180 -7.34 -2.02 16.66
CA VAL A 180 -7.74 -3.08 15.74
C VAL A 180 -7.70 -4.39 16.52
N SER A 181 -8.86 -5.00 16.72
CA SER A 181 -8.95 -6.33 17.34
C SER A 181 -9.28 -7.36 16.27
N ILE A 182 -8.58 -8.49 16.26
CA ILE A 182 -8.78 -9.58 15.31
C ILE A 182 -9.19 -10.83 16.07
N THR A 183 -10.32 -11.41 15.70
CA THR A 183 -10.86 -12.66 16.28
C THR A 183 -11.61 -13.42 15.20
N ASP A 184 -11.33 -14.71 15.05
CA ASP A 184 -11.91 -15.56 14.01
C ASP A 184 -11.80 -14.94 12.59
N SER A 185 -10.63 -14.36 12.29
CA SER A 185 -10.32 -13.64 11.04
C SER A 185 -11.22 -12.43 10.72
N GLN A 186 -11.98 -11.94 11.70
CA GLN A 186 -12.79 -10.72 11.58
C GLN A 186 -12.12 -9.58 12.33
N LEU A 187 -12.20 -8.36 11.77
CA LEU A 187 -11.62 -7.19 12.43
C LEU A 187 -12.73 -6.37 13.09
N THR A 188 -12.50 -5.98 14.33
CA THR A 188 -13.24 -4.88 14.98
C THR A 188 -12.31 -3.69 15.13
N VAL A 189 -12.65 -2.57 14.50
CA VAL A 189 -11.85 -1.35 14.51
C VAL A 189 -12.56 -0.28 15.32
N THR A 190 -11.84 0.30 16.28
CA THR A 190 -12.28 1.47 17.04
C THR A 190 -11.42 2.66 16.65
N MET A 191 -12.04 3.74 16.18
CA MET A 191 -11.37 5.00 15.83
C MET A 191 -12.27 6.16 16.23
N GLY A 192 -11.78 7.04 17.11
CA GLY A 192 -12.61 8.08 17.72
C GLY A 192 -13.73 7.47 18.57
N ASP A 193 -14.98 7.88 18.30
CA ASP A 193 -16.19 7.37 18.94
C ASP A 193 -16.85 6.21 18.17
N ARG A 194 -16.28 5.81 17.03
CA ARG A 194 -16.85 4.76 16.18
C ARG A 194 -16.20 3.42 16.45
N VAL A 195 -17.05 2.40 16.52
CA VAL A 195 -16.67 0.98 16.48
C VAL A 195 -17.28 0.40 15.22
N VAL A 196 -16.44 -0.16 14.35
CA VAL A 196 -16.83 -0.72 13.06
C VAL A 196 -16.31 -2.15 12.96
N GLU A 197 -17.22 -3.07 12.69
CA GLU A 197 -16.88 -4.45 12.34
C GLU A 197 -16.60 -4.51 10.83
N LEU A 198 -15.43 -5.02 10.47
CA LEU A 198 -15.00 -5.20 9.08
C LEU A 198 -15.04 -6.69 8.75
N VAL A 199 -16.08 -7.09 8.02
CA VAL A 199 -16.19 -8.44 7.48
C VAL A 199 -15.32 -8.56 6.23
N VAL A 200 -14.56 -9.66 6.16
CA VAL A 200 -13.69 -10.00 5.04
C VAL A 200 -14.20 -11.27 4.35
N ASN A 201 -14.95 -11.10 3.27
CA ASN A 201 -15.55 -12.21 2.53
C ASN A 201 -14.49 -12.99 1.75
N VAL A 202 -14.61 -14.31 1.74
CA VAL A 202 -13.75 -15.20 0.96
C VAL A 202 -14.26 -15.27 -0.48
N LEU A 203 -13.47 -14.79 -1.44
CA LEU A 203 -13.77 -14.91 -2.87
C LEU A 203 -13.05 -16.10 -3.51
N GLN A 204 -11.80 -16.31 -3.14
CA GLN A 204 -11.00 -17.48 -3.52
C GLN A 204 -10.04 -17.81 -2.39
N SER A 205 -9.96 -19.09 -2.03
CA SER A 205 -8.94 -19.58 -1.12
C SER A 205 -8.21 -20.76 -1.73
N GLN A 206 -6.91 -20.84 -1.46
CA GLN A 206 -6.09 -21.97 -1.80
C GLN A 206 -6.55 -23.14 -0.94
N GLN A 207 -7.16 -24.14 -1.57
CA GLN A 207 -7.26 -25.45 -0.95
C GLN A 207 -5.85 -26.01 -0.89
N GLY A 208 -5.30 -26.08 0.33
CA GLY A 208 -4.05 -26.78 0.61
C GLY A 208 -4.13 -28.26 0.26
#